data_AF-A0A1X1ZFH2-F1
#
_entry.id   AF-A0A1X1ZFH2-F1
#
_cell.length_a   1.000
_cell.length_b   1.000
_cell.length_c   1.000
_cell.angle_alpha   90.00
_cell.angle_beta   90.00
_cell.angle_gamma   90.00
#
_symmetry.space_group_name_H-M   'P 1'
#
loop_
_entity.id
_entity.type
_entity.pdbx_description
1 polymer ?
#
loop_
_entity_poly.entity_id
_entity_poly.type
_entity_poly.pdbx_seq_one_letter_code
_entity_poly.pdbx_strand_id
1 'polypeptide(L)'
;MKDLNQGIFQYAQRSRQLVNDVGAIVLDADHRSAEGTFGSEQWAQSARQVINLVATAGYDMSDALMAQCGAQSDDDIEFSEYLEAPPSSGCERLLSVAATLVAEGTSYAIPPQALVLMPAALQPLATRFRVGVRGQAYVSGTYRGRIRFTSLPPATAPDQHLDIIVDL
;
A
#
# COMPACT_ATOMS: atom_id res chain seq x y z
N MET A 1 -9.45 -25.47 3.85
CA MET A 1 -9.63 -25.03 2.45
C MET A 1 -10.88 -24.19 2.39
N LYS A 2 -10.77 -22.87 2.16
CA LYS A 2 -11.95 -22.07 1.78
C LYS A 2 -12.39 -22.51 0.38
N ASP A 3 -13.70 -22.57 0.17
CA ASP A 3 -14.32 -23.19 -0.99
C ASP A 3 -13.96 -22.42 -2.28
N LEU A 4 -13.27 -23.07 -3.20
CA LEU A 4 -12.79 -22.50 -4.47
C LEU A 4 -13.95 -21.90 -5.28
N ASN A 5 -15.15 -22.46 -5.13
CA ASN A 5 -16.37 -21.96 -5.75
C ASN A 5 -16.80 -20.59 -5.22
N GLN A 6 -16.57 -20.31 -3.94
CA GLN A 6 -16.93 -19.03 -3.33
C GLN A 6 -16.05 -17.89 -3.85
N GLY A 7 -14.78 -18.17 -4.09
CA GLY A 7 -13.82 -17.20 -4.58
C GLY A 7 -13.99 -16.89 -6.07
N ILE A 8 -14.27 -17.89 -6.91
CA ILE A 8 -14.65 -17.68 -8.31
C ILE A 8 -15.96 -16.86 -8.40
N PHE A 9 -16.92 -17.14 -7.52
CA PHE A 9 -18.18 -16.40 -7.48
C PHE A 9 -17.96 -14.92 -7.10
N GLN A 10 -17.13 -14.65 -6.08
CA GLN A 10 -16.78 -13.29 -5.68
C GLN A 10 -16.03 -12.51 -6.76
N TYR A 11 -15.08 -13.17 -7.44
CA TYR A 11 -14.38 -12.58 -8.58
C TYR A 11 -15.37 -12.22 -9.69
N ALA A 12 -16.21 -13.16 -10.11
CA ALA A 12 -17.22 -12.92 -11.15
C ALA A 12 -18.21 -11.81 -10.78
N GLN A 13 -18.60 -11.70 -9.51
CA GLN A 13 -19.46 -10.63 -9.03
C GLN A 13 -18.76 -9.27 -9.08
N ARG A 14 -17.50 -9.18 -8.63
CA ARG A 14 -16.70 -7.94 -8.69
C ARG A 14 -16.40 -7.49 -10.11
N SER A 15 -16.10 -8.42 -11.03
CA SER A 15 -15.90 -8.08 -12.43
C SER A 15 -17.18 -7.53 -13.08
N ARG A 16 -18.35 -8.12 -12.76
CA ARG A 16 -19.64 -7.59 -13.23
C ARG A 16 -19.93 -6.19 -12.66
N GLN A 17 -19.64 -5.98 -11.38
CA GLN A 17 -19.77 -4.68 -10.73
C GLN A 17 -18.92 -3.62 -11.45
N LEU A 18 -17.63 -3.93 -11.69
CA LEU A 18 -16.71 -3.05 -12.40
C LEU A 18 -17.22 -2.68 -13.79
N VAL A 19 -17.68 -3.67 -14.57
CA VAL A 19 -18.22 -3.43 -15.91
C VAL A 19 -19.45 -2.51 -15.87
N ASN A 20 -20.34 -2.70 -14.89
CA ASN A 20 -21.51 -1.84 -14.71
C ASN A 20 -21.15 -0.41 -14.33
N ASP A 21 -20.19 -0.24 -13.41
CA ASP A 21 -19.76 1.06 -12.91
C ASP A 21 -19.00 1.85 -14.00
N VAL A 22 -18.15 1.19 -14.79
CA VAL A 22 -17.54 1.79 -16.00
C VAL A 22 -18.61 2.16 -17.02
N GLY A 23 -19.59 1.27 -17.24
CA GLY A 23 -20.71 1.52 -18.16
C GLY A 23 -21.52 2.75 -17.77
N ALA A 24 -21.79 2.96 -16.48
CA ALA A 24 -22.49 4.13 -15.97
C ALA A 24 -21.72 5.45 -16.24
N ILE A 25 -20.40 5.45 -16.07
CA ILE A 25 -19.55 6.62 -16.36
C ILE A 25 -19.59 6.95 -17.86
N VAL A 26 -19.53 5.93 -18.72
CA VAL A 26 -19.57 6.13 -20.18
C VAL A 26 -20.94 6.62 -20.64
N LEU A 27 -22.04 6.10 -20.05
CA LEU A 27 -23.39 6.55 -20.38
C LEU A 27 -23.67 7.99 -19.90
N ASP A 28 -23.18 8.38 -18.72
CA ASP A 28 -23.27 9.78 -18.25
C ASP A 28 -22.48 10.72 -19.18
N ALA A 29 -21.30 10.30 -19.65
CA ALA A 29 -20.51 11.04 -20.61
C ALA A 29 -21.21 11.22 -21.97
N ASP A 30 -21.84 10.16 -22.49
CA ASP A 30 -22.61 10.21 -23.73
C ASP A 30 -23.84 11.13 -23.60
N HIS A 31 -24.56 11.05 -22.48
CA HIS A 31 -25.71 11.90 -22.22
C HIS A 31 -25.33 13.39 -22.16
N ARG A 32 -24.27 13.74 -21.43
CA ARG A 32 -23.77 15.13 -21.35
C ARG A 32 -23.21 15.64 -22.67
N SER A 33 -22.67 14.73 -23.50
CA SER A 33 -22.22 15.06 -24.86
C SER A 33 -23.41 15.42 -25.74
N ALA A 34 -24.49 14.65 -25.66
CA ALA A 34 -25.74 14.94 -26.37
C ALA A 34 -26.38 16.27 -25.92
N GLU A 35 -26.19 16.66 -24.66
CA GLU A 35 -26.63 17.96 -24.11
C GLU A 35 -25.67 19.12 -24.42
N GLY A 36 -24.52 18.85 -25.08
CA GLY A 36 -23.53 19.86 -25.44
C GLY A 36 -22.69 20.40 -24.26
N THR A 37 -22.75 19.75 -23.10
CA THR A 37 -22.05 20.17 -21.87
C THR A 37 -20.74 19.39 -21.64
N PHE A 38 -20.40 18.46 -22.54
CA PHE A 38 -19.23 17.61 -22.43
C PHE A 38 -18.04 18.18 -23.21
N GLY A 39 -17.17 18.88 -22.50
CA GLY A 39 -15.91 19.42 -23.01
C GLY A 39 -14.70 18.56 -22.63
N SER A 40 -13.52 19.07 -22.96
CA SER A 40 -12.22 18.41 -22.69
C SER A 40 -11.96 18.17 -21.20
N GLU A 41 -12.46 19.04 -20.31
CA GLU A 41 -12.34 18.88 -18.86
C GLU A 41 -13.19 17.72 -18.33
N GLN A 42 -14.43 17.61 -18.80
CA GLN A 42 -15.36 16.54 -18.42
C GLN A 42 -14.88 15.18 -18.97
N TRP A 43 -14.28 15.17 -20.16
CA TRP A 43 -13.62 13.99 -20.71
C TRP A 43 -12.45 13.54 -19.85
N ALA A 44 -11.54 14.45 -19.47
CA ALA A 44 -10.39 14.13 -18.63
C ALA A 44 -10.81 13.64 -17.23
N GLN A 45 -11.90 14.19 -16.67
CA GLN A 45 -12.47 13.74 -15.41
C GLN A 45 -13.06 12.33 -15.51
N SER A 46 -13.83 12.05 -16.57
CA SER A 46 -14.43 10.73 -16.80
C SER A 46 -13.34 9.67 -17.03
N ALA A 47 -12.30 10.00 -17.79
CA ALA A 47 -11.16 9.12 -17.99
C ALA A 47 -10.42 8.81 -16.67
N ARG A 48 -10.21 9.83 -15.81
CA ARG A 48 -9.62 9.62 -14.47
C ARG A 48 -10.50 8.77 -13.57
N GLN A 49 -11.82 8.93 -13.62
CA GLN A 49 -12.76 8.11 -12.86
C GLN A 49 -12.68 6.64 -13.30
N VAL A 50 -12.65 6.36 -14.61
CA VAL A 50 -12.49 4.99 -15.14
C VAL A 50 -11.13 4.40 -14.74
N ILE A 51 -10.04 5.16 -14.87
CA ILE A 51 -8.69 4.69 -14.50
C ILE A 51 -8.62 4.35 -13.00
N ASN A 52 -9.11 5.24 -12.13
CA ASN A 52 -9.13 4.99 -10.70
C ASN A 52 -9.98 3.77 -10.35
N LEU A 53 -11.16 3.64 -10.97
CA LEU A 53 -12.07 2.53 -10.74
C LEU A 53 -11.47 1.19 -11.16
N VAL A 54 -10.82 1.13 -12.34
CA VAL A 54 -10.12 -0.07 -12.83
C VAL A 54 -8.91 -0.40 -11.97
N ALA A 55 -8.14 0.59 -11.55
CA ALA A 55 -6.98 0.38 -10.67
C ALA A 55 -7.42 -0.18 -9.31
N THR A 56 -8.40 0.45 -8.64
CA THR A 56 -8.93 0.00 -7.36
C THR A 56 -9.53 -1.40 -7.45
N ALA A 57 -10.36 -1.65 -8.47
CA ALA A 57 -10.96 -2.96 -8.68
C ALA A 57 -9.91 -4.03 -9.03
N GLY A 58 -8.83 -3.66 -9.72
CA GLY A 58 -7.68 -4.52 -10.01
C GLY A 58 -6.96 -4.97 -8.74
N TYR A 59 -6.70 -4.05 -7.80
CA TYR A 59 -6.13 -4.39 -6.50
C TYR A 59 -7.06 -5.29 -5.68
N ASP A 60 -8.34 -4.92 -5.61
CA ASP A 60 -9.36 -5.68 -4.88
C ASP A 60 -9.56 -7.10 -5.44
N MET A 61 -9.45 -7.27 -6.76
CA MET A 61 -9.55 -8.58 -7.42
C MET A 61 -8.26 -9.39 -7.28
N SER A 62 -7.10 -8.75 -7.29
CA SER A 62 -5.80 -9.37 -7.03
C SER A 62 -5.75 -9.95 -5.62
N ASP A 63 -6.15 -9.17 -4.61
CA ASP A 63 -6.20 -9.63 -3.21
C ASP A 63 -7.16 -10.81 -3.02
N ALA A 64 -8.32 -10.78 -3.69
CA ALA A 64 -9.31 -11.86 -3.62
C ALA A 64 -8.84 -13.15 -4.32
N LEU A 65 -8.04 -13.03 -5.39
CA LEU A 65 -7.47 -14.17 -6.10
C LEU A 65 -6.30 -14.77 -5.32
N MET A 66 -5.43 -13.92 -4.77
CA MET A 66 -4.27 -14.32 -3.97
C MET A 66 -4.69 -14.97 -2.64
N ALA A 67 -5.79 -14.52 -2.03
CA ALA A 67 -6.37 -15.15 -0.84
C ALA A 67 -6.87 -16.59 -1.07
N GLN A 68 -7.03 -17.02 -2.33
CA GLN A 68 -7.49 -18.37 -2.70
C GLN A 68 -6.34 -19.35 -2.98
N CYS A 69 -5.12 -18.85 -3.21
CA CYS A 69 -3.94 -19.67 -3.51
C CYS A 69 -3.32 -20.35 -2.26
N GLY A 70 -4.08 -20.46 -1.17
CA GLY A 70 -3.61 -20.98 0.11
C GLY A 70 -3.30 -19.85 1.08
N ALA A 71 -3.52 -20.09 2.37
CA ALA A 71 -3.08 -19.16 3.41
C ALA A 71 -1.56 -18.96 3.23
N GLN A 72 -1.17 -17.77 2.77
CA GLN A 72 0.22 -17.35 2.74
C GLN A 72 0.72 -17.51 4.18
N SER A 73 1.75 -18.34 4.36
CA SER A 73 2.46 -18.41 5.62
C SER A 73 2.92 -17.00 5.97
N ASP A 74 2.83 -16.65 7.25
CA ASP A 74 3.40 -15.42 7.83
C ASP A 74 4.95 -15.33 7.58
N ASP A 75 5.55 -16.35 6.95
CA ASP A 75 6.96 -16.52 6.62
C ASP A 75 7.42 -15.85 5.30
N ASP A 76 6.52 -15.39 4.42
CA ASP A 76 6.92 -14.68 3.19
C ASP A 76 7.01 -13.18 3.43
N ILE A 77 7.95 -12.79 4.30
CA ILE A 77 8.33 -11.38 4.50
C ILE A 77 9.63 -11.13 3.74
N GLU A 78 9.54 -10.30 2.70
CA GLU A 78 10.72 -9.77 2.02
C GLU A 78 11.24 -8.58 2.83
N PHE A 79 12.50 -8.67 3.29
CA PHE A 79 13.14 -7.61 4.06
C PHE A 79 14.14 -6.84 3.20
N SER A 80 14.14 -5.53 3.38
CA SER A 80 15.19 -4.64 2.88
C SER A 80 16.56 -5.00 3.45
N GLU A 81 17.59 -4.37 2.88
CA GLU A 81 18.88 -4.27 3.54
C GLU A 81 18.78 -3.58 4.91
N TYR A 82 19.83 -3.74 5.73
CA TYR A 82 19.90 -3.05 7.02
C TYR A 82 20.00 -1.54 6.83
N LEU A 83 19.09 -0.83 7.49
CA LEU A 83 19.08 0.62 7.60
C LEU A 83 19.74 1.05 8.90
N GLU A 84 20.45 2.17 8.86
CA GLU A 84 21.04 2.78 10.06
C GLU A 84 20.02 3.70 10.75
N ALA A 85 19.73 3.39 12.00
CA ALA A 85 18.94 4.25 12.87
C ALA A 85 19.79 5.42 13.38
N PRO A 86 19.20 6.60 13.61
CA PRO A 86 19.90 7.71 14.24
C PRO A 86 20.50 7.29 15.60
N PRO A 87 21.59 7.91 16.05
CA PRO A 87 22.15 7.63 17.38
C PRO A 87 21.13 7.95 18.48
N SER A 88 21.10 7.13 19.52
CA SER A 88 20.22 7.32 20.69
C SER A 88 21.02 7.63 21.94
N SER A 89 20.40 8.30 22.91
CA SER A 89 20.96 8.60 24.23
C SER A 89 20.98 7.40 25.18
N GLY A 90 20.94 6.16 24.66
CA GLY A 90 20.92 4.93 25.46
C GLY A 90 19.53 4.51 25.95
N CYS A 91 18.46 5.01 25.34
CA CYS A 91 17.09 4.59 25.62
C CYS A 91 16.60 3.58 24.57
N GLU A 92 15.65 2.73 24.94
CA GLU A 92 14.91 1.92 23.98
C GLU A 92 14.04 2.84 23.10
N ARG A 93 13.89 2.50 21.81
CA ARG A 93 13.10 3.28 20.86
C ARG A 93 12.13 2.39 20.12
N LEU A 94 10.84 2.71 20.18
CA LEU A 94 9.83 2.08 19.36
C LEU A 94 9.86 2.66 17.95
N LEU A 95 9.75 1.80 16.94
CA LEU A 95 9.76 2.17 15.53
C LEU A 95 8.34 2.13 15.00
N SER A 96 7.96 3.15 14.25
CA SER A 96 6.66 3.21 13.59
C SER A 96 6.77 3.90 12.24
N VAL A 97 5.87 3.58 11.32
CA VAL A 97 5.80 4.24 10.01
C VAL A 97 5.10 5.58 10.19
N ALA A 98 5.81 6.68 9.92
CA ALA A 98 5.26 8.05 9.95
C ALA A 98 4.74 8.50 8.57
N ALA A 99 5.35 8.01 7.49
CA ALA A 99 4.83 8.17 6.14
C ALA A 99 4.97 6.84 5.40
N THR A 100 3.89 6.46 4.73
CA THR A 100 3.76 5.23 3.96
C THR A 100 4.85 5.12 2.90
N LEU A 101 5.29 3.88 2.62
CA LEU A 101 6.28 3.60 1.58
C LEU A 101 5.64 3.70 0.19
N VAL A 102 6.10 4.65 -0.61
CA VAL A 102 5.61 4.92 -1.97
C VAL A 102 6.69 4.55 -3.00
N ALA A 103 6.33 3.78 -4.02
CA ALA A 103 7.25 3.38 -5.08
C ALA A 103 7.70 4.59 -5.90
N GLU A 104 9.01 4.71 -6.13
CA GLU A 104 9.62 5.85 -6.82
C GLU A 104 9.05 6.03 -8.24
N GLY A 105 8.67 7.26 -8.57
CA GLY A 105 8.06 7.59 -9.86
C GLY A 105 6.59 7.18 -10.01
N THR A 106 5.93 6.69 -8.96
CA THR A 106 4.52 6.28 -8.98
C THR A 106 3.73 6.84 -7.80
N SER A 107 2.41 6.61 -7.79
CA SER A 107 1.53 6.85 -6.63
C SER A 107 1.22 5.57 -5.85
N TYR A 108 1.87 4.45 -6.17
CA TYR A 108 1.63 3.18 -5.50
C TYR A 108 2.24 3.19 -4.09
N ALA A 109 1.44 2.86 -3.08
CA ALA A 109 1.85 2.90 -1.69
C ALA A 109 1.58 1.57 -1.00
N ILE A 110 2.57 1.04 -0.30
CA ILE A 110 2.42 -0.19 0.49
C ILE A 110 1.62 0.16 1.75
N PRO A 111 0.46 -0.47 1.99
CA PRO A 111 -0.37 -0.13 3.12
C PRO A 111 0.37 -0.41 4.45
N PRO A 112 0.23 0.45 5.48
CA PRO A 112 0.99 0.31 6.74
C PRO A 112 0.85 -1.05 7.43
N GLN A 113 -0.31 -1.70 7.32
CA GLN A 113 -0.55 -3.02 7.90
C GLN A 113 0.24 -4.16 7.23
N ALA A 114 0.73 -3.95 6.01
CA ALA A 114 1.60 -4.89 5.31
C ALA A 114 3.08 -4.65 5.64
N LEU A 115 3.43 -3.53 6.29
CA LEU A 115 4.81 -3.22 6.65
C LEU A 115 5.20 -3.87 7.97
N VAL A 116 6.42 -4.41 7.99
CA VAL A 116 7.03 -5.05 9.16
C VAL A 116 8.34 -4.33 9.46
N LEU A 117 8.52 -3.88 10.70
CA LEU A 117 9.77 -3.29 11.15
C LEU A 117 10.50 -4.31 12.02
N MET A 118 11.75 -4.61 11.68
CA MET A 118 12.55 -5.61 12.40
C MET A 118 13.90 -5.04 12.86
N PRO A 119 14.15 -4.94 14.18
CA PRO A 119 13.18 -5.16 15.25
C PRO A 119 12.13 -4.02 15.31
N ALA A 120 10.95 -4.30 15.87
CA ALA A 120 9.92 -3.28 16.07
C ALA A 120 10.30 -2.25 17.15
N ALA A 121 11.19 -2.63 18.06
CA ALA A 121 11.82 -1.76 19.05
C ALA A 121 13.34 -1.94 19.00
N LEU A 122 14.06 -0.83 18.94
CA LEU A 122 15.50 -0.80 19.03
C LEU A 122 15.93 -0.68 20.49
N GLN A 123 16.69 -1.67 20.95
CA GLN A 123 17.33 -1.63 22.26
C GLN A 123 18.27 -0.42 22.40
N PRO A 124 18.63 -0.03 23.63
CA PRO A 124 19.68 0.94 23.88
C PRO A 124 20.92 0.67 23.02
N LEU A 125 21.42 1.70 22.34
CA LEU A 125 22.59 1.64 21.46
C LEU A 125 22.44 0.79 20.19
N ALA A 126 21.28 0.14 19.95
CA ALA A 126 21.03 -0.53 18.69
C ALA A 126 20.88 0.50 17.56
N THR A 127 21.65 0.29 16.49
CA THR A 127 21.76 1.22 15.35
C THR A 127 21.21 0.66 14.05
N ARG A 128 20.68 -0.58 14.04
CA ARG A 128 20.26 -1.23 12.79
C ARG A 128 18.85 -1.79 12.89
N PHE A 129 18.07 -1.54 11.85
CA PHE A 129 16.75 -2.12 11.65
C PHE A 129 16.54 -2.43 10.16
N ARG A 130 15.46 -3.13 9.84
CA ARG A 130 15.03 -3.42 8.47
C ARG A 130 13.54 -3.13 8.34
N VAL A 131 13.12 -2.85 7.11
CA VAL A 131 11.71 -2.81 6.76
C VAL A 131 11.43 -4.01 5.89
N GLY A 132 10.35 -4.71 6.15
CA GLY A 132 9.86 -5.78 5.31
C GLY A 132 8.41 -5.58 4.93
N VAL A 133 7.97 -6.34 3.93
CA VAL A 133 6.60 -6.33 3.43
C VAL A 133 6.05 -7.73 3.55
N ARG A 134 4.86 -7.85 4.16
CA ARG A 134 4.14 -9.10 4.28
C ARG A 134 3.31 -9.33 3.01
N GLY A 135 3.66 -10.36 2.24
CA GLY A 135 2.87 -10.85 1.10
C GLY A 135 3.51 -10.55 -0.26
N GLN A 136 3.34 -11.46 -1.21
CA GLN A 136 3.97 -11.40 -2.54
C GLN A 136 3.22 -10.57 -3.60
N ALA A 137 2.18 -9.82 -3.20
CA ALA A 137 1.34 -9.06 -4.15
C ALA A 137 1.85 -7.63 -4.42
N TYR A 138 2.94 -7.21 -3.77
CA TYR A 138 3.50 -5.88 -3.91
C TYR A 138 4.53 -5.85 -5.04
N VAL A 139 4.58 -4.72 -5.75
CA VAL A 139 5.47 -4.53 -6.89
C VAL A 139 6.90 -4.42 -6.39
N SER A 140 7.81 -5.28 -6.83
CA SER A 140 9.22 -5.10 -6.49
C SER A 140 9.75 -3.78 -7.05
N GLY A 141 10.53 -3.05 -6.25
CA GLY A 141 11.10 -1.77 -6.65
C GLY A 141 11.63 -0.94 -5.48
N THR A 142 12.04 0.28 -5.79
CA THR A 142 12.56 1.23 -4.80
C THR A 142 11.42 2.06 -4.22
N TYR A 143 11.30 2.05 -2.90
CA TYR A 143 10.27 2.75 -2.13
C TYR A 143 10.87 3.85 -1.25
N ARG A 144 10.12 4.94 -1.10
CA ARG A 144 10.46 6.05 -0.21
C ARG A 144 9.41 6.21 0.87
N GLY A 145 9.85 6.39 2.11
CA GLY A 145 8.97 6.50 3.26
C GLY A 145 9.64 7.20 4.43
N ARG A 146 8.94 7.26 5.56
CA ARG A 146 9.47 7.87 6.79
C ARG A 146 9.18 7.00 8.00
N ILE A 147 10.22 6.76 8.80
CA ILE A 147 10.14 6.06 10.08
C ILE A 147 10.22 7.07 11.22
N ARG A 148 9.39 6.88 12.24
CA ARG A 148 9.44 7.61 13.51
C ARG A 148 10.02 6.71 14.59
N PHE A 149 10.90 7.32 15.39
CA PHE A 149 11.53 6.71 16.55
C PHE A 149 11.00 7.40 17.80
N THR A 150 10.32 6.64 18.65
CA THR A 150 9.75 7.13 19.91
C THR A 150 10.51 6.51 21.06
N SER A 151 11.17 7.33 21.89
CA SER A 151 11.95 6.86 23.04
C SER A 151 11.04 6.32 24.15
N LEU A 152 11.49 5.27 24.85
CA LEU A 152 10.80 4.64 25.98
C LEU A 152 11.69 4.66 27.25
N PRO A 153 11.19 5.15 28.41
CA PRO A 153 9.94 5.89 28.58
C PRO A 153 9.95 7.18 27.74
N PRO A 154 8.77 7.74 27.37
CA PRO A 154 8.69 8.94 26.55
C PRO A 154 9.43 10.08 27.27
N ALA A 155 10.67 10.31 26.82
CA ALA A 155 11.47 11.43 27.26
C ALA A 155 10.85 12.71 26.68
N THR A 156 11.08 13.84 27.32
CA THR A 156 10.83 15.18 26.76
C THR A 156 11.63 15.48 25.48
N ALA A 157 12.40 14.51 24.98
CA ALA A 157 13.13 14.59 23.73
C ALA A 157 12.15 14.59 22.53
N PRO A 158 12.42 15.39 21.49
CA PRO A 158 11.59 15.45 20.31
C PRO A 158 11.54 14.09 19.59
N ASP A 159 10.39 13.79 18.99
CA ASP A 159 10.25 12.67 18.06
C ASP A 159 11.31 12.75 16.97
N GLN A 160 12.05 11.66 16.79
CA GLN A 160 13.03 11.58 15.71
C GLN A 160 12.39 10.92 14.50
N HIS A 161 12.66 11.48 13.33
CA HIS A 161 12.19 10.95 12.06
C HIS A 161 13.39 10.64 11.17
N LEU A 162 13.28 9.57 10.39
CA LEU A 162 14.23 9.22 9.34
C LEU A 162 13.47 9.00 8.04
N ASP A 163 13.84 9.77 7.01
CA ASP A 163 13.44 9.46 5.65
C ASP A 163 14.28 8.28 5.14
N ILE A 164 13.60 7.27 4.60
CA ILE A 164 14.22 6.02 4.16
C ILE A 164 13.95 5.78 2.67
N ILE A 165 14.91 5.11 2.04
CA ILE A 165 14.79 4.55 0.71
C ILE A 165 15.12 3.07 0.84
N VAL A 166 14.24 2.20 0.38
CA VAL A 166 14.39 0.74 0.49
C VAL A 166 14.03 0.07 -0.82
N ASP A 167 14.79 -0.95 -1.18
CA ASP A 167 14.44 -1.87 -2.25
C ASP A 167 13.71 -3.06 -1.61
N LEU A 168 12.53 -3.35 -2.15
CA LEU A 168 11.57 -4.36 -1.69
C LEU A 168 10.97 -5.10 -2.89
#